data_AF-A0A9Q1GX74-F1
#
_entry.id   AF-A0A9Q1GX74-F1
#
_cell.length_a   1.000
_cell.length_b   1.000
_cell.length_c   1.000
_cell.angle_alpha   90.00
_cell.angle_beta   90.00
_cell.angle_gamma   90.00
#
_symmetry.space_group_name_H-M   'P 1'
#
loop_
_entity.id
_entity.type
_entity.pdbx_description
1 polymer ?
#
loop_
_entity_poly.entity_id
_entity_poly.type
_entity_poly.pdbx_seq_one_letter_code
_entity_poly.pdbx_strand_id
1 'polypeptide(L)'
;MLRHKQHGKKFADDDGLDSAIGGPAESVDDNPLQARNCLLTRARPDVGPYVTPPELLPHGLLCLDYEDHCPDLLVLCRELLYLHGWHAAGTYDVHTRTGGPFGTIRNQHELAHEANRGLDIAIRLLEPIKEMFPIITYADFYQLAGVVAVEITGGPEIPFHPGRSDKTESPPEGRLPDAKKGPDHLREVFYRMGFTDRDIVALSGGHTLGRCHKERSGFEGAWTNNPLIFDNSYFKELLSGEKEGLIQLPSDKALVGDPAFRPYVEKYAQDEDAFFEDYAAAHLKLSELGFAEEE
;
A
#
# COMPACT_ATOMS: atom_id res chain seq x y z
N MET A 1 -35.81 40.56 -53.20
CA MET A 1 -34.97 41.04 -54.32
C MET A 1 -33.81 41.82 -53.72
N LEU A 2 -32.60 41.24 -53.77
CA LEU A 2 -31.43 41.74 -54.53
C LEU A 2 -30.74 42.92 -53.84
N ARG A 3 -29.58 42.78 -53.18
CA ARG A 3 -28.21 42.33 -53.56
C ARG A 3 -27.25 43.52 -53.66
N HIS A 4 -26.19 43.45 -52.86
CA HIS A 4 -24.76 43.72 -53.14
C HIS A 4 -24.26 45.03 -53.77
N LYS A 5 -23.21 45.59 -53.14
CA LYS A 5 -21.78 45.68 -53.57
C LYS A 5 -21.02 46.46 -52.46
N GLN A 6 -20.06 45.95 -51.68
CA GLN A 6 -18.68 45.47 -51.95
C GLN A 6 -17.82 46.33 -52.87
N HIS A 7 -16.77 46.95 -52.30
CA HIS A 7 -15.36 47.12 -52.73
C HIS A 7 -14.62 47.64 -51.47
N GLY A 8 -13.47 47.17 -50.98
CA GLY A 8 -12.40 46.38 -51.58
C GLY A 8 -11.07 47.14 -51.37
N LYS A 9 -10.28 46.78 -50.36
CA LYS A 9 -8.81 46.88 -50.39
C LYS A 9 -8.19 45.85 -49.44
N LYS A 10 -7.31 45.08 -50.06
CA LYS A 10 -6.46 43.93 -49.69
C LYS A 10 -5.07 44.42 -50.18
N PHE A 11 -3.90 44.24 -49.60
CA PHE A 11 -3.19 43.14 -48.94
C PHE A 11 -1.91 43.76 -48.32
N ALA A 12 -1.37 43.18 -47.26
CA ALA A 12 0.05 42.80 -47.16
C ALA A 12 0.20 41.85 -45.96
N ASP A 13 0.82 40.71 -46.25
CA ASP A 13 0.96 39.51 -45.42
C ASP A 13 1.96 39.69 -44.27
N ASP A 14 1.75 38.97 -43.16
CA ASP A 14 2.83 38.19 -42.53
C ASP A 14 2.25 37.09 -41.63
N ASP A 15 2.91 35.94 -41.66
CA ASP A 15 2.47 34.61 -41.25
C ASP A 15 2.41 34.37 -39.72
N GLY A 16 1.58 33.39 -39.30
CA GLY A 16 1.73 32.74 -38.00
C GLY A 16 0.46 32.17 -37.38
N LEU A 17 0.03 31.00 -37.86
CA LEU A 17 -0.73 30.07 -37.01
C LEU A 17 0.22 29.57 -35.91
N ASP A 18 -0.16 29.67 -34.64
CA ASP A 18 -0.23 28.45 -33.83
C ASP A 18 -1.10 28.57 -32.56
N SER A 19 -1.63 27.41 -32.23
CA SER A 19 -2.53 27.06 -31.14
C SER A 19 -1.90 27.17 -29.75
N ALA A 20 -2.64 27.67 -28.75
CA ALA A 20 -2.28 27.53 -27.33
C ALA A 20 -3.24 26.55 -26.66
N ILE A 21 -2.93 25.26 -26.85
CA ILE A 21 -3.49 24.10 -26.15
C ILE A 21 -2.76 23.97 -24.81
N GLY A 22 -3.43 23.36 -23.84
CA GLY A 22 -3.06 23.27 -22.42
C GLY A 22 -1.59 22.93 -22.14
N GLY A 23 -1.08 23.57 -21.09
CA GLY A 23 0.21 23.21 -20.51
C GLY A 23 0.15 21.77 -19.98
N PRO A 24 1.23 20.98 -20.16
CA PRO A 24 1.27 19.62 -19.66
C PRO A 24 1.27 19.64 -18.13
N ALA A 25 0.44 18.77 -17.54
CA ALA A 25 0.65 18.31 -16.18
C ALA A 25 2.07 17.75 -16.10
N GLU A 26 2.85 18.21 -15.13
CA GLU A 26 4.14 17.60 -14.80
C GLU A 26 3.90 16.12 -14.51
N SER A 27 4.45 15.26 -15.37
CA SER A 27 4.50 13.83 -15.17
C SER A 27 5.40 13.57 -13.96
N VAL A 28 4.83 12.97 -12.91
CA VAL A 28 5.61 12.34 -11.86
C VAL A 28 6.42 11.23 -12.54
N ASP A 29 7.75 11.36 -12.52
CA ASP A 29 8.68 10.35 -13.04
C ASP A 29 8.54 9.06 -12.20
N ASP A 30 7.74 8.11 -12.69
CA ASP A 30 7.70 6.73 -12.22
C ASP A 30 9.03 6.04 -12.57
N ASN A 31 10.01 6.05 -11.66
CA ASN A 31 11.32 5.41 -11.87
C ASN A 31 11.53 4.12 -11.05
N PRO A 32 11.62 2.94 -11.67
CA PRO A 32 11.79 1.63 -11.01
C PRO A 32 13.17 1.42 -10.37
N LEU A 33 14.17 2.23 -10.76
CA LEU A 33 15.47 2.26 -10.09
C LEU A 33 15.34 2.75 -8.65
N GLN A 34 14.30 3.51 -8.34
CA GLN A 34 14.09 4.09 -7.02
C GLN A 34 13.61 3.04 -6.00
N ALA A 35 12.72 2.13 -6.39
CA ALA A 35 12.28 1.01 -5.54
C ALA A 35 13.43 0.02 -5.21
N ARG A 36 14.25 -0.30 -6.24
CA ARG A 36 15.46 -1.13 -6.06
C ARG A 36 16.48 -0.44 -5.17
N ASN A 37 16.72 0.86 -5.39
CA ASN A 37 17.65 1.64 -4.59
C ASN A 37 17.14 1.85 -3.16
N CYS A 38 15.83 1.99 -2.92
CA CYS A 38 15.26 2.08 -1.57
C CYS A 38 15.51 0.81 -0.75
N LEU A 39 15.23 -0.37 -1.33
CA LEU A 39 15.51 -1.66 -0.67
C LEU A 39 16.99 -1.83 -0.35
N LEU A 40 17.88 -1.43 -1.27
CA LEU A 40 19.33 -1.56 -1.10
C LEU A 40 19.92 -0.54 -0.10
N THR A 41 19.41 0.70 -0.07
CA THR A 41 19.97 1.78 0.76
C THR A 41 19.52 1.65 2.21
N ARG A 42 18.28 1.23 2.48
CA ARG A 42 17.79 1.03 3.86
C ARG A 42 18.28 -0.27 4.51
N ALA A 43 18.65 -1.28 3.73
CA ALA A 43 19.22 -2.52 4.25
C ALA A 43 20.69 -2.39 4.73
N ARG A 44 21.38 -1.28 4.40
CA ARG A 44 22.76 -1.02 4.83
C ARG A 44 23.05 0.48 5.04
N PRO A 45 22.92 1.02 6.27
CA PRO A 45 23.22 2.42 6.56
C PRO A 45 24.73 2.77 6.53
N ASP A 46 25.62 1.79 6.38
CA ASP A 46 27.09 1.96 6.45
C ASP A 46 27.78 2.11 5.08
N VAL A 47 27.06 1.98 3.98
CA VAL A 47 27.59 2.13 2.61
C VAL A 47 26.98 3.37 1.94
N GLY A 48 27.81 4.39 1.70
CA GLY A 48 27.44 5.58 0.94
C GLY A 48 26.97 5.27 -0.50
N PRO A 49 26.49 6.28 -1.26
CA PRO A 49 25.83 6.07 -2.54
C PRO A 49 26.73 5.28 -3.50
N TYR A 50 26.29 4.07 -3.86
CA TYR A 50 27.05 3.17 -4.71
C TYR A 50 27.03 3.72 -6.15
N VAL A 51 28.16 4.25 -6.60
CA VAL A 51 28.43 4.41 -8.04
C VAL A 51 28.75 3.01 -8.57
N THR A 52 27.81 2.38 -9.26
CA THR A 52 28.02 1.04 -9.85
C THR A 52 29.08 1.12 -10.96
N PRO A 53 30.20 0.35 -10.88
CA PRO A 53 31.11 0.15 -12.01
C PRO A 53 30.44 -0.73 -13.09
N PRO A 54 30.73 -0.55 -14.39
CA PRO A 54 29.87 -1.07 -15.46
C PRO A 54 29.96 -2.56 -15.79
N GLU A 55 30.65 -3.42 -15.03
CA GLU A 55 31.11 -4.72 -15.59
C GLU A 55 30.86 -5.98 -14.77
N LEU A 56 29.97 -5.97 -13.78
CA LEU A 56 29.55 -7.22 -13.10
C LEU A 56 28.02 -7.27 -12.95
N LEU A 57 27.36 -7.84 -13.97
CA LEU A 57 26.23 -8.77 -13.92
C LEU A 57 25.48 -8.75 -15.28
N PRO A 58 25.63 -9.77 -16.15
CA PRO A 58 24.57 -10.08 -17.11
C PRO A 58 23.37 -10.62 -16.29
N HIS A 59 22.14 -10.26 -16.65
CA HIS A 59 20.88 -10.48 -15.91
C HIS A 59 20.44 -9.37 -14.93
N GLY A 60 20.72 -8.11 -15.26
CA GLY A 60 19.89 -6.97 -14.82
C GLY A 60 18.51 -6.89 -15.50
N LEU A 61 17.90 -8.03 -15.86
CA LEU A 61 16.77 -8.12 -16.80
C LEU A 61 15.41 -8.39 -16.13
N LEU A 62 15.34 -8.71 -14.83
CA LEU A 62 14.10 -9.21 -14.23
C LEU A 62 13.11 -8.14 -13.76
N CYS A 63 13.53 -6.91 -13.47
CA CYS A 63 12.59 -5.81 -13.16
C CYS A 63 12.23 -4.98 -14.39
N LEU A 64 13.15 -4.84 -15.37
CA LEU A 64 12.92 -4.03 -16.57
C LEU A 64 12.06 -4.77 -17.61
N ASP A 65 12.23 -6.09 -17.77
CA ASP A 65 11.37 -6.84 -18.71
C ASP A 65 9.93 -7.03 -18.17
N TYR A 66 9.71 -6.86 -16.86
CA TYR A 66 8.39 -7.04 -16.24
C TYR A 66 7.43 -5.87 -16.47
N GLU A 67 7.96 -4.66 -16.69
CA GLU A 67 7.18 -3.49 -17.06
C GLU A 67 6.58 -3.62 -18.45
N ASP A 68 7.36 -4.17 -19.40
CA ASP A 68 6.95 -4.30 -20.79
C ASP A 68 6.07 -5.54 -21.06
N HIS A 69 6.10 -6.56 -20.19
CA HIS A 69 5.41 -7.83 -20.43
C HIS A 69 4.20 -8.10 -19.51
N CYS A 70 4.12 -7.47 -18.33
CA CYS A 70 3.04 -7.71 -17.36
C CYS A 70 2.86 -6.52 -16.39
N PRO A 71 2.27 -5.39 -16.84
CA PRO A 71 1.91 -4.28 -15.94
C PRO A 71 1.04 -4.77 -14.77
N ASP A 72 0.15 -5.75 -15.00
CA ASP A 72 -0.70 -6.36 -13.97
C ASP A 72 0.09 -7.07 -12.84
N LEU A 73 1.34 -7.51 -13.06
CA LEU A 73 2.11 -8.18 -12.01
C LEU A 73 2.77 -7.20 -11.05
N LEU A 74 3.26 -6.05 -11.52
CA LEU A 74 3.79 -5.00 -10.64
C LEU A 74 2.68 -4.35 -9.81
N VAL A 75 1.50 -4.19 -10.41
CA VAL A 75 0.25 -3.75 -9.77
C VAL A 75 -0.16 -4.74 -8.66
N LEU A 76 -0.23 -6.03 -8.99
CA LEU A 76 -0.56 -7.09 -8.05
C LEU A 76 0.49 -7.21 -6.92
N CYS A 77 1.77 -6.97 -7.21
CA CYS A 77 2.83 -6.98 -6.20
C CYS A 77 2.56 -5.92 -5.13
N ARG A 78 2.33 -4.66 -5.46
CA ARG A 78 2.25 -3.57 -4.45
C ARG A 78 1.16 -3.79 -3.42
N GLU A 79 -0.03 -4.17 -3.88
CA GLU A 79 -1.19 -4.46 -3.02
C GLU A 79 -0.95 -5.69 -2.14
N LEU A 80 -0.42 -6.77 -2.72
CA LEU A 80 -0.15 -8.01 -2.01
C LEU A 80 0.97 -7.84 -0.98
N LEU A 81 1.98 -7.01 -1.26
CA LEU A 81 3.09 -6.73 -0.35
C LEU A 81 2.62 -5.95 0.88
N TYR A 82 1.78 -4.93 0.67
CA TYR A 82 1.14 -4.23 1.77
C TYR A 82 0.29 -5.18 2.62
N LEU A 83 -0.59 -5.95 1.97
CA LEU A 83 -1.47 -6.90 2.67
C LEU A 83 -0.67 -7.97 3.42
N HIS A 84 0.43 -8.44 2.86
CA HIS A 84 1.31 -9.43 3.47
C HIS A 84 1.97 -8.89 4.75
N GLY A 85 2.49 -7.66 4.72
CA GLY A 85 3.03 -6.98 5.90
C GLY A 85 1.98 -6.81 7.00
N TRP A 86 0.77 -6.37 6.62
CA TRP A 86 -0.40 -6.25 7.50
C TRP A 86 -0.78 -7.59 8.15
N HIS A 87 -0.98 -8.65 7.35
CA HIS A 87 -1.39 -9.96 7.86
C HIS A 87 -0.33 -10.61 8.75
N ALA A 88 0.96 -10.42 8.44
CA ALA A 88 2.04 -10.91 9.27
C ALA A 88 2.01 -10.26 10.67
N ALA A 89 1.84 -8.93 10.73
CA ALA A 89 1.82 -8.19 11.98
C ALA A 89 0.49 -8.35 12.77
N GLY A 90 -0.64 -8.38 12.06
CA GLY A 90 -2.00 -8.33 12.63
C GLY A 90 -2.40 -9.53 13.50
N THR A 91 -1.56 -10.56 13.56
CA THR A 91 -1.75 -11.75 14.41
C THR A 91 -1.25 -11.55 15.84
N TYR A 92 -0.60 -10.42 16.15
CA TYR A 92 -0.05 -10.16 17.47
C TYR A 92 -1.14 -10.09 18.55
N ASP A 93 -0.76 -10.54 19.75
CA ASP A 93 -1.55 -10.45 20.96
C ASP A 93 -0.66 -9.96 22.10
N VAL A 94 -0.94 -8.75 22.61
CA VAL A 94 -0.16 -8.10 23.67
C VAL A 94 -0.19 -8.86 24.99
N HIS A 95 -1.25 -9.64 25.26
CA HIS A 95 -1.38 -10.37 26.52
C HIS A 95 -0.55 -11.64 26.55
N THR A 96 -0.55 -12.38 25.44
CA THR A 96 0.21 -13.64 25.32
C THR A 96 1.60 -13.44 24.70
N ARG A 97 1.86 -12.27 24.10
CA ARG A 97 3.07 -11.93 23.35
C ARG A 97 3.38 -12.94 22.24
N THR A 98 2.32 -13.43 21.58
CA THR A 98 2.38 -14.42 20.49
C THR A 98 1.87 -13.84 19.17
N GLY A 99 2.27 -14.43 18.05
CA GLY A 99 2.03 -13.86 16.72
C GLY A 99 2.91 -12.64 16.45
N GLY A 100 2.51 -11.82 15.49
CA GLY A 100 3.25 -10.62 15.09
C GLY A 100 4.22 -10.85 13.93
N PRO A 101 4.96 -9.80 13.53
CA PRO A 101 5.71 -9.73 12.28
C PRO A 101 7.03 -10.51 12.29
N PHE A 102 7.01 -11.79 12.70
CA PHE A 102 8.19 -12.63 12.88
C PHE A 102 8.36 -13.68 11.78
N GLY A 103 7.93 -13.34 10.56
CA GLY A 103 8.11 -14.14 9.35
C GLY A 103 7.25 -15.40 9.24
N THR A 104 6.45 -15.76 10.24
CA THR A 104 5.70 -17.03 10.31
C THR A 104 4.64 -17.19 9.21
N ILE A 105 4.21 -16.08 8.60
CA ILE A 105 3.28 -16.07 7.47
C ILE A 105 3.75 -16.90 6.27
N ARG A 106 5.05 -17.23 6.18
CA ARG A 106 5.58 -18.16 5.15
C ARG A 106 5.30 -19.64 5.42
N ASN A 107 4.91 -19.97 6.66
CA ASN A 107 4.63 -21.33 7.07
C ASN A 107 3.33 -21.80 6.42
N GLN A 108 3.32 -23.04 5.92
CA GLN A 108 2.13 -23.62 5.27
C GLN A 108 0.89 -23.62 6.17
N HIS A 109 1.07 -23.81 7.47
CA HIS A 109 -0.03 -23.76 8.44
C HIS A 109 -0.71 -22.39 8.45
N GLU A 110 0.05 -21.31 8.53
CA GLU A 110 -0.48 -19.95 8.55
C GLU A 110 -1.03 -19.50 7.19
N LEU A 111 -0.41 -19.93 6.09
CA LEU A 111 -0.94 -19.69 4.74
C LEU A 111 -2.27 -20.39 4.49
N ALA A 112 -2.53 -21.50 5.18
CA ALA A 112 -3.80 -22.21 5.07
C ALA A 112 -4.95 -21.51 5.80
N HIS A 113 -4.68 -20.49 6.63
CA HIS A 113 -5.74 -19.71 7.28
C HIS A 113 -6.62 -19.03 6.23
N GLU A 114 -7.94 -19.01 6.45
CA GLU A 114 -8.94 -18.51 5.51
C GLU A 114 -8.67 -17.06 5.13
N ALA A 115 -8.34 -16.22 6.12
CA ALA A 115 -8.02 -14.81 5.92
C ALA A 115 -6.76 -14.58 5.06
N ASN A 116 -5.85 -15.56 4.95
CA ASN A 116 -4.60 -15.44 4.22
C ASN A 116 -4.68 -15.95 2.77
N ARG A 117 -5.89 -16.32 2.31
CA ARG A 117 -6.10 -16.86 0.96
C ARG A 117 -5.55 -15.92 -0.12
N GLY A 118 -4.60 -16.42 -0.91
CA GLY A 118 -3.94 -15.70 -2.01
C GLY A 118 -2.60 -15.05 -1.64
N LEU A 119 -2.21 -15.04 -0.36
CA LEU A 119 -0.90 -14.51 0.06
C LEU A 119 0.27 -15.43 -0.30
N ASP A 120 0.00 -16.68 -0.67
CA ASP A 120 1.00 -17.59 -1.26
C ASP A 120 1.61 -17.02 -2.56
N ILE A 121 0.81 -16.25 -3.31
CA ILE A 121 1.28 -15.55 -4.51
C ILE A 121 2.32 -14.49 -4.13
N ALA A 122 2.06 -13.70 -3.07
CA ALA A 122 2.96 -12.66 -2.60
C ALA A 122 4.32 -13.24 -2.20
N ILE A 123 4.32 -14.33 -1.42
CA ILE A 123 5.55 -15.03 -1.01
C ILE A 123 6.31 -15.53 -2.24
N ARG A 124 5.63 -16.19 -3.18
CA ARG A 124 6.28 -16.71 -4.39
C ARG A 124 6.93 -15.61 -5.23
N LEU A 125 6.32 -14.43 -5.29
CA LEU A 125 6.86 -13.26 -6.00
C LEU A 125 8.06 -12.65 -5.28
N LEU A 126 8.04 -12.67 -3.95
CA LEU A 126 9.09 -12.16 -3.10
C LEU A 126 10.31 -13.08 -2.98
N GLU A 127 10.12 -14.39 -3.11
CA GLU A 127 11.17 -15.38 -2.84
C GLU A 127 12.46 -15.16 -3.66
N PRO A 128 12.42 -14.91 -4.98
CA PRO A 128 13.64 -14.67 -5.75
C PRO A 128 14.43 -13.44 -5.26
N ILE A 129 13.73 -12.41 -4.77
CA ILE A 129 14.37 -11.22 -4.20
C ILE A 129 14.95 -11.58 -2.83
N LYS A 130 14.21 -12.32 -1.99
CA LYS A 130 14.68 -12.77 -0.68
C LYS A 130 15.94 -13.63 -0.76
N GLU A 131 16.05 -14.49 -1.77
CA GLU A 131 17.23 -15.34 -2.03
C GLU A 131 18.50 -14.51 -2.29
N MET A 132 18.36 -13.31 -2.86
CA MET A 132 19.49 -12.39 -3.07
C MET A 132 20.01 -11.78 -1.75
N PHE A 133 19.21 -11.80 -0.68
CA PHE A 133 19.52 -11.23 0.62
C PHE A 133 19.39 -12.28 1.74
N PRO A 134 20.29 -13.29 1.80
CA PRO A 134 20.21 -14.36 2.78
C PRO A 134 20.47 -13.90 4.22
N ILE A 135 21.09 -12.73 4.41
CA ILE A 135 21.41 -12.15 5.72
C ILE A 135 20.15 -11.55 6.38
N ILE A 136 19.21 -11.05 5.59
CA ILE A 136 17.99 -10.43 6.09
C ILE A 136 17.02 -11.56 6.48
N THR A 137 16.38 -11.46 7.65
CA THR A 137 15.35 -12.41 8.08
C THR A 137 14.10 -12.28 7.19
N TYR A 138 13.27 -13.32 7.12
CA TYR A 138 11.98 -13.17 6.43
C TYR A 138 11.11 -12.13 7.13
N ALA A 139 11.16 -12.07 8.45
CA ALA A 139 10.48 -11.09 9.29
C ALA A 139 10.78 -9.64 8.85
N ASP A 140 12.05 -9.25 8.81
CA ASP A 140 12.44 -7.90 8.37
C ASP A 140 12.15 -7.68 6.89
N PHE A 141 12.38 -8.69 6.05
CA PHE A 141 12.16 -8.57 4.61
C PHE A 141 10.70 -8.29 4.26
N TYR A 142 9.76 -8.97 4.91
CA TYR A 142 8.32 -8.77 4.68
C TYR A 142 7.83 -7.41 5.19
N GLN A 143 8.31 -6.94 6.34
CA GLN A 143 7.96 -5.61 6.85
C GLN A 143 8.55 -4.50 5.97
N LEU A 144 9.80 -4.66 5.51
CA LEU A 144 10.41 -3.74 4.57
C LEU A 144 9.64 -3.68 3.25
N ALA A 145 9.16 -4.82 2.74
CA ALA A 145 8.34 -4.86 1.53
C ALA A 145 7.02 -4.08 1.69
N GLY A 146 6.39 -4.16 2.87
CA GLY A 146 5.18 -3.38 3.20
C GLY A 146 5.45 -1.87 3.25
N VAL A 147 6.54 -1.44 3.89
CA VAL A 147 6.97 -0.03 3.93
C VAL A 147 7.25 0.49 2.51
N VAL A 148 8.01 -0.26 1.72
CA VAL A 148 8.31 0.11 0.33
C VAL A 148 7.05 0.17 -0.52
N ALA A 149 6.08 -0.72 -0.31
CA ALA A 149 4.82 -0.69 -1.04
C ALA A 149 4.03 0.62 -0.82
N VAL A 150 4.02 1.16 0.40
CA VAL A 150 3.42 2.47 0.71
C VAL A 150 4.21 3.60 0.05
N GLU A 151 5.54 3.58 0.15
CA GLU A 151 6.40 4.64 -0.40
C GLU A 151 6.28 4.75 -1.93
N ILE A 152 6.36 3.63 -2.65
CA ILE A 152 6.32 3.62 -4.13
C ILE A 152 4.93 3.90 -4.70
N THR A 153 3.89 3.94 -3.86
CA THR A 153 2.53 4.32 -4.26
C THR A 153 2.21 5.78 -3.93
N GLY A 154 3.20 6.55 -3.44
CA GLY A 154 3.05 7.97 -3.10
C GLY A 154 2.62 8.24 -1.65
N GLY A 155 2.62 7.20 -0.81
CA GLY A 155 2.24 7.32 0.60
C GLY A 155 3.36 7.92 1.47
N PRO A 156 3.11 8.05 2.78
CA PRO A 156 4.09 8.63 3.69
C PRO A 156 5.35 7.76 3.86
N GLU A 157 6.47 8.41 4.19
CA GLU A 157 7.66 7.70 4.64
C GLU A 157 7.41 7.07 6.02
N ILE A 158 7.54 5.76 6.11
CA ILE A 158 7.42 5.00 7.36
C ILE A 158 8.82 4.60 7.81
N PRO A 159 9.26 4.98 9.03
CA PRO A 159 10.52 4.51 9.56
C PRO A 159 10.59 2.98 9.59
N PHE A 160 11.77 2.42 9.31
CA PHE A 160 12.00 0.98 9.38
C PHE A 160 13.20 0.69 10.27
N HIS A 161 12.99 -0.14 11.30
CA HIS A 161 14.05 -0.63 12.17
C HIS A 161 14.26 -2.13 11.93
N PRO A 162 15.45 -2.57 11.46
CA PRO A 162 15.76 -3.98 11.32
C PRO A 162 16.05 -4.62 12.68
N GLY A 163 16.02 -5.95 12.74
CA GLY A 163 16.38 -6.74 13.91
C GLY A 163 15.38 -7.84 14.26
N ARG A 164 14.27 -7.98 13.51
CA ARG A 164 13.28 -9.03 13.79
C ARG A 164 13.89 -10.39 13.53
N SER A 165 13.68 -11.31 14.48
CA SER A 165 14.04 -12.71 14.31
C SER A 165 12.91 -13.51 13.67
N ASP A 166 13.25 -14.48 12.84
CA ASP A 166 12.28 -15.42 12.29
C ASP A 166 11.83 -16.41 13.38
N LYS A 167 10.52 -16.43 13.67
CA LYS A 167 9.91 -17.44 14.54
C LYS A 167 9.47 -18.65 13.72
N THR A 168 9.41 -19.82 14.37
CA THR A 168 9.01 -21.08 13.76
C THR A 168 7.54 -21.40 13.97
N GLU A 169 6.98 -21.03 15.12
CA GLU A 169 5.61 -21.35 15.49
C GLU A 169 4.64 -20.28 14.98
N SER A 170 3.70 -20.69 14.13
CA SER A 170 2.64 -19.82 13.64
C SER A 170 1.59 -19.56 14.72
N PRO A 171 0.99 -18.36 14.76
CA PRO A 171 -0.12 -18.06 15.65
C PRO A 171 -1.36 -18.90 15.27
N PRO A 172 -2.31 -19.07 16.20
CA PRO A 172 -3.59 -19.67 15.87
C PRO A 172 -4.38 -18.80 14.89
N GLU A 173 -5.20 -19.46 14.06
CA GLU A 173 -6.14 -18.80 13.16
C GLU A 173 -7.19 -17.97 13.93
N GLY A 174 -7.81 -17.01 13.24
CA GLY A 174 -8.95 -16.23 13.76
C GLY A 174 -8.57 -14.92 14.45
N ARG A 175 -7.30 -14.53 14.42
CA ARG A 175 -6.82 -13.26 15.01
C ARG A 175 -7.02 -12.04 14.11
N LEU A 176 -7.12 -12.23 12.80
CA LEU A 176 -7.32 -11.15 11.83
C LEU A 176 -8.78 -10.68 11.80
N PRO A 177 -9.06 -9.42 11.42
CA PRO A 177 -10.41 -8.86 11.44
C PRO A 177 -11.33 -9.53 10.40
N ASP A 178 -12.62 -9.61 10.73
CA ASP A 178 -13.66 -10.10 9.83
C ASP A 178 -14.34 -8.90 9.17
N ALA A 179 -14.22 -8.81 7.85
CA ALA A 179 -14.79 -7.74 7.02
C ALA A 179 -16.31 -7.58 7.15
N LYS A 180 -17.02 -8.60 7.63
CA LYS A 180 -18.49 -8.58 7.80
C LYS A 180 -18.94 -7.99 9.14
N LYS A 181 -18.01 -7.75 10.07
CA LYS A 181 -18.33 -7.29 11.42
C LYS A 181 -18.15 -5.78 11.59
N GLY A 182 -18.74 -5.27 12.67
CA GLY A 182 -18.83 -3.85 12.97
C GLY A 182 -17.76 -3.33 13.94
N PRO A 183 -17.99 -2.15 14.56
CA PRO A 183 -16.96 -1.42 15.28
C PRO A 183 -16.47 -2.14 16.55
N ASP A 184 -17.35 -2.88 17.24
CA ASP A 184 -16.96 -3.66 18.42
C ASP A 184 -15.92 -4.74 18.10
N HIS A 185 -16.07 -5.40 16.94
CA HIS A 185 -15.10 -6.40 16.48
C HIS A 185 -13.77 -5.76 16.06
N LEU A 186 -13.82 -4.59 15.42
CA LEU A 186 -12.61 -3.83 15.11
C LEU A 186 -11.85 -3.49 16.40
N ARG A 187 -12.54 -2.98 17.43
CA ARG A 187 -11.92 -2.73 18.74
C ARG A 187 -11.40 -4.00 19.38
N GLU A 188 -12.16 -5.09 19.39
CA GLU A 188 -11.70 -6.38 19.93
C GLU A 188 -10.35 -6.81 19.31
N VAL A 189 -10.24 -6.77 17.98
CA VAL A 189 -9.04 -7.19 17.26
C VAL A 189 -7.89 -6.21 17.46
N PHE A 190 -8.12 -4.91 17.29
CA PHE A 190 -7.06 -3.91 17.31
C PHE A 190 -6.61 -3.54 18.72
N TYR A 191 -7.50 -3.58 19.72
CA TYR A 191 -7.11 -3.36 21.11
C TYR A 191 -6.28 -4.53 21.65
N ARG A 192 -6.49 -5.76 21.17
CA ARG A 192 -5.60 -6.89 21.44
C ARG A 192 -4.16 -6.64 20.96
N MET A 193 -4.00 -5.85 19.90
CA MET A 193 -2.71 -5.40 19.39
C MET A 193 -2.21 -4.10 20.05
N GLY A 194 -2.96 -3.53 20.99
CA GLY A 194 -2.60 -2.29 21.68
C GLY A 194 -2.88 -1.00 20.90
N PHE A 195 -3.71 -1.04 19.85
CA PHE A 195 -4.09 0.14 19.06
C PHE A 195 -5.19 0.98 19.70
N THR A 196 -5.29 2.22 19.26
CA THR A 196 -6.36 3.17 19.62
C THR A 196 -7.41 3.27 18.51
N ASP A 197 -8.57 3.88 18.80
CA ASP A 197 -9.59 4.17 17.77
C ASP A 197 -9.02 4.97 16.59
N ARG A 198 -8.10 5.91 16.85
CA ARG A 198 -7.40 6.67 15.80
C ARG A 198 -6.56 5.78 14.89
N ASP A 199 -5.81 4.85 15.50
CA ASP A 199 -4.95 3.93 14.76
C ASP A 199 -5.79 2.99 13.87
N ILE A 200 -6.95 2.53 14.36
CA ILE A 200 -7.89 1.71 13.59
C ILE A 200 -8.33 2.45 12.33
N VAL A 201 -8.79 3.69 12.48
CA VAL A 201 -9.27 4.48 11.33
C VAL A 201 -8.14 4.82 10.37
N ALA A 202 -6.96 5.18 10.88
CA ALA A 202 -5.79 5.46 10.04
C ALA A 202 -5.40 4.21 9.22
N LEU A 203 -5.19 3.06 9.87
CA LEU A 203 -4.81 1.81 9.20
C LEU A 203 -5.87 1.31 8.21
N SER A 204 -7.16 1.56 8.47
CA SER A 204 -8.23 1.25 7.51
C SER A 204 -8.06 2.02 6.19
N GLY A 205 -7.43 3.20 6.24
CA GLY A 205 -7.05 3.99 5.06
C GLY A 205 -6.09 3.26 4.10
N GLY A 206 -5.43 2.18 4.54
CA GLY A 206 -4.66 1.32 3.65
C GLY A 206 -5.48 0.67 2.53
N HIS A 207 -6.80 0.55 2.69
CA HIS A 207 -7.72 0.15 1.62
C HIS A 207 -7.80 1.18 0.49
N THR A 208 -7.16 2.36 0.61
CA THR A 208 -6.96 3.25 -0.54
C THR A 208 -6.24 2.54 -1.69
N LEU A 209 -5.39 1.56 -1.34
CA LEU A 209 -4.75 0.65 -2.27
C LEU A 209 -5.56 -0.64 -2.47
N GLY A 210 -5.59 -1.05 -3.73
CA GLY A 210 -5.99 -2.37 -4.16
C GLY A 210 -7.48 -2.68 -4.14
N ARG A 211 -7.76 -3.98 -4.10
CA ARG A 211 -9.11 -4.49 -4.31
C ARG A 211 -9.39 -5.82 -3.63
N CYS A 212 -10.67 -6.07 -3.42
CA CYS A 212 -11.18 -7.38 -3.08
C CYS A 212 -11.28 -8.27 -4.33
N HIS A 213 -11.02 -9.56 -4.14
CA HIS A 213 -11.17 -10.60 -5.15
C HIS A 213 -12.13 -11.68 -4.65
N LYS A 214 -13.16 -12.00 -5.43
CA LYS A 214 -14.26 -12.87 -5.03
C LYS A 214 -13.79 -14.28 -4.62
N GLU A 215 -12.76 -14.81 -5.28
CA GLU A 215 -12.19 -16.13 -4.97
C GLU A 215 -11.35 -16.15 -3.69
N ARG A 216 -10.98 -14.98 -3.16
CA ARG A 216 -10.19 -14.83 -1.93
C ARG A 216 -11.07 -14.58 -0.72
N SER A 217 -11.77 -13.44 -0.71
CA SER A 217 -12.55 -12.97 0.45
C SER A 217 -14.07 -13.14 0.29
N GLY A 218 -14.53 -13.49 -0.92
CA GLY A 218 -15.96 -13.46 -1.28
C GLY A 218 -16.49 -12.06 -1.64
N PHE A 219 -15.66 -11.02 -1.48
CA PHE A 219 -15.94 -9.65 -1.90
C PHE A 219 -15.23 -9.32 -3.22
N GLU A 220 -15.70 -8.33 -3.97
CA GLU A 220 -15.16 -7.98 -5.29
C GLU A 220 -15.18 -6.47 -5.50
N GLY A 221 -14.08 -5.90 -6.00
CA GLY A 221 -14.01 -4.47 -6.38
C GLY A 221 -12.93 -3.70 -5.61
N ALA A 222 -12.55 -2.54 -6.16
CA ALA A 222 -11.60 -1.62 -5.53
C ALA A 222 -12.33 -0.60 -4.65
N TRP A 223 -11.68 -0.07 -3.63
CA TRP A 223 -12.27 0.99 -2.79
C TRP A 223 -12.17 2.37 -3.43
N THR A 224 -11.16 2.58 -4.28
CA THR A 224 -10.87 3.86 -4.93
C THR A 224 -10.81 3.69 -6.44
N ASN A 225 -10.94 4.80 -7.17
CA ASN A 225 -10.80 4.81 -8.63
C ASN A 225 -9.34 4.61 -9.08
N ASN A 226 -8.38 4.87 -8.19
CA ASN A 226 -6.95 4.76 -8.43
C ASN A 226 -6.33 3.80 -7.39
N PRO A 227 -6.54 2.47 -7.51
CA PRO A 227 -6.13 1.50 -6.49
C PRO A 227 -4.61 1.33 -6.31
N LEU A 228 -3.80 2.14 -7.02
CA LEU A 228 -2.34 2.11 -6.98
C LEU A 228 -1.72 3.40 -6.45
N ILE A 229 -2.56 4.37 -6.07
CA ILE A 229 -2.13 5.64 -5.51
C ILE A 229 -2.52 5.65 -4.05
N PHE A 230 -1.54 5.85 -3.18
CA PHE A 230 -1.75 5.99 -1.76
C PHE A 230 -2.11 7.44 -1.47
N ASP A 231 -3.41 7.70 -1.32
CA ASP A 231 -3.98 9.01 -1.01
C ASP A 231 -5.13 8.87 0.00
N ASN A 232 -5.79 9.97 0.35
CA ASN A 232 -6.97 9.93 1.24
C ASN A 232 -8.31 9.62 0.53
N SER A 233 -8.29 9.12 -0.72
CA SER A 233 -9.49 8.82 -1.49
C SER A 233 -10.39 7.79 -0.81
N TYR A 234 -9.84 6.81 -0.11
CA TYR A 234 -10.63 5.86 0.69
C TYR A 234 -11.66 6.55 1.59
N PHE A 235 -11.26 7.57 2.35
CA PHE A 235 -12.15 8.27 3.27
C PHE A 235 -13.16 9.15 2.53
N LYS A 236 -12.75 9.80 1.43
CA LYS A 236 -13.64 10.59 0.57
C LYS A 236 -14.74 9.72 -0.05
N GLU A 237 -14.36 8.56 -0.58
CA GLU A 237 -15.28 7.58 -1.16
C GLU A 237 -16.25 7.05 -0.10
N LEU A 238 -15.73 6.70 1.08
CA LEU A 238 -16.51 6.21 2.20
C LEU A 238 -17.59 7.21 2.67
N LEU A 239 -17.26 8.49 2.78
CA LEU A 239 -18.23 9.55 3.16
C LEU A 239 -19.24 9.89 2.06
N SER A 240 -18.88 9.65 0.80
CA SER A 240 -19.76 9.95 -0.34
C SER A 240 -20.85 8.90 -0.60
N GLY A 241 -20.81 7.77 0.12
CA GLY A 241 -21.75 6.66 -0.01
C GLY A 241 -21.37 5.68 -1.12
N GLU A 242 -22.22 4.67 -1.32
CA GLU A 242 -21.96 3.60 -2.31
C GLU A 242 -22.01 4.14 -3.74
N LYS A 243 -21.03 3.74 -4.55
CA LYS A 243 -20.93 4.06 -5.99
C LYS A 243 -20.78 2.79 -6.80
N GLU A 244 -21.34 2.80 -8.01
CA GLU A 244 -21.13 1.69 -8.95
C GLU A 244 -19.64 1.54 -9.28
N GLY A 245 -19.13 0.31 -9.21
CA GLY A 245 -17.72 0.00 -9.48
C GLY A 245 -16.78 0.07 -8.28
N LEU A 246 -17.20 0.66 -7.14
CA LEU A 246 -16.42 0.72 -5.92
C LEU A 246 -17.02 -0.15 -4.81
N ILE A 247 -16.17 -0.69 -3.94
CA ILE A 247 -16.60 -1.48 -2.79
C ILE A 247 -16.51 -0.69 -1.48
N GLN A 248 -17.43 -0.98 -0.57
CA GLN A 248 -17.33 -0.65 0.85
C GLN A 248 -17.74 -1.88 1.65
N LEU A 249 -16.80 -2.46 2.40
CA LEU A 249 -17.07 -3.60 3.26
C LEU A 249 -17.95 -3.16 4.45
N PRO A 250 -18.69 -4.10 5.08
CA PRO A 250 -19.37 -3.81 6.34
C PRO A 250 -18.45 -3.19 7.41
N SER A 251 -17.19 -3.65 7.49
CA SER A 251 -16.17 -3.07 8.38
C SER A 251 -15.78 -1.64 8.03
N ASP A 252 -15.73 -1.27 6.75
CA ASP A 252 -15.46 0.12 6.33
C ASP A 252 -16.62 1.03 6.73
N LYS A 253 -17.85 0.60 6.45
CA LYS A 253 -19.07 1.33 6.81
C LYS A 253 -19.22 1.53 8.32
N ALA A 254 -18.71 0.59 9.11
CA ALA A 254 -18.67 0.70 10.56
C ALA A 254 -17.91 1.95 11.04
N LEU A 255 -16.89 2.39 10.31
CA LEU A 255 -16.10 3.58 10.64
C LEU A 255 -16.94 4.87 10.55
N VAL A 256 -17.89 4.94 9.60
CA VAL A 256 -18.79 6.09 9.44
C VAL A 256 -19.95 6.04 10.44
N GLY A 257 -20.40 4.84 10.78
CA GLY A 257 -21.54 4.62 11.69
C GLY A 257 -21.20 4.81 13.16
N ASP A 258 -19.94 4.61 13.55
CA ASP A 258 -19.49 4.72 14.94
C ASP A 258 -19.13 6.18 15.30
N PRO A 259 -19.66 6.75 16.40
CA PRO A 259 -19.46 8.14 16.75
C PRO A 259 -18.03 8.48 17.20
N ALA A 260 -17.21 7.50 17.59
CA ALA A 260 -15.82 7.72 17.95
C ALA A 260 -14.87 7.56 16.75
N PHE A 261 -15.21 6.69 15.79
CA PHE A 261 -14.44 6.56 14.54
C PHE A 261 -14.72 7.68 13.54
N ARG A 262 -15.98 8.08 13.38
CA ARG A 262 -16.42 9.03 12.36
C ARG A 262 -15.63 10.36 12.33
N PRO A 263 -15.30 10.99 13.48
CA PRO A 263 -14.50 12.22 13.46
C PRO A 263 -13.13 12.06 12.79
N TYR A 264 -12.49 10.89 12.91
CA TYR A 264 -11.23 10.61 12.22
C TYR A 264 -11.44 10.38 10.72
N VAL A 265 -12.51 9.70 10.32
CA VAL A 265 -12.88 9.56 8.89
C VAL A 265 -13.09 10.93 8.25
N GLU A 266 -13.84 11.81 8.90
CA GLU A 266 -14.09 13.18 8.43
C GLU A 266 -12.81 14.02 8.40
N LYS A 267 -11.94 13.89 9.41
CA LYS A 267 -10.61 14.52 9.46
C LYS A 267 -9.78 14.11 8.25
N TYR A 268 -9.58 12.81 8.05
CA TYR A 268 -8.70 12.28 7.01
C TYR A 268 -9.23 12.55 5.60
N ALA A 269 -10.55 12.59 5.39
CA ALA A 269 -11.12 12.97 4.11
C ALA A 269 -10.86 14.45 3.74
N GLN A 270 -10.71 15.33 4.74
CA GLN A 270 -10.47 16.77 4.55
C GLN A 270 -8.98 17.12 4.51
N ASP A 271 -8.16 16.35 5.22
CA ASP A 271 -6.74 16.65 5.46
C ASP A 271 -5.90 15.38 5.21
N GLU A 272 -5.26 15.33 4.04
CA GLU A 272 -4.41 14.21 3.63
C GLU A 272 -3.10 14.16 4.42
N ASP A 273 -2.51 15.33 4.73
CA ASP A 273 -1.29 15.38 5.52
C ASP A 273 -1.53 14.79 6.91
N ALA A 274 -2.66 15.12 7.53
CA ALA A 274 -3.03 14.56 8.82
C ALA A 274 -3.37 13.07 8.76
N PHE A 275 -3.87 12.57 7.62
CA PHE A 275 -3.98 11.13 7.38
C PHE A 275 -2.61 10.47 7.29
N PHE A 276 -1.69 11.04 6.50
CA PHE A 276 -0.35 10.51 6.28
C PHE A 276 0.45 10.46 7.58
N GLU A 277 0.37 11.49 8.42
CA GLU A 277 1.02 11.52 9.73
C GLU A 277 0.50 10.41 10.65
N ASP A 278 -0.82 10.31 10.83
CA ASP A 278 -1.43 9.29 11.70
C ASP A 278 -1.25 7.87 11.12
N TYR A 279 -1.25 7.72 9.79
CA TYR A 279 -1.00 6.44 9.10
C TYR A 279 0.44 5.98 9.29
N ALA A 280 1.42 6.85 9.10
CA ALA A 280 2.83 6.50 9.29
C ALA A 280 3.11 6.05 10.72
N ALA A 281 2.55 6.76 11.70
CA ALA A 281 2.66 6.39 13.11
C ALA A 281 2.01 5.03 13.43
N ALA A 282 0.80 4.78 12.90
CA ALA A 282 0.09 3.53 13.12
C ALA A 282 0.74 2.34 12.40
N HIS A 283 1.25 2.54 11.17
CA HIS A 283 1.96 1.51 10.40
C HIS A 283 3.30 1.18 11.06
N LEU A 284 4.07 2.17 11.52
CA LEU A 284 5.29 1.93 12.28
C LEU A 284 5.00 1.02 13.49
N LYS A 285 4.01 1.41 14.32
CA LYS A 285 3.59 0.63 15.49
C LYS A 285 3.16 -0.80 15.11
N LEU A 286 2.41 -0.97 14.04
CA LEU A 286 2.02 -2.27 13.51
C LEU A 286 3.24 -3.12 13.15
N SER A 287 4.17 -2.56 12.39
CA SER A 287 5.35 -3.28 11.92
C SER A 287 6.25 -3.72 13.07
N GLU A 288 6.14 -3.10 14.24
CA GLU A 288 6.97 -3.33 15.42
C GLU A 288 6.28 -4.10 16.56
N LEU A 289 5.07 -4.61 16.33
CA LEU A 289 4.32 -5.35 17.35
C LEU A 289 5.14 -6.51 17.92
N GLY A 290 5.46 -6.42 19.22
CA GLY A 290 6.28 -7.41 19.93
C GLY A 290 7.77 -7.39 19.60
N PHE A 291 8.24 -6.51 18.72
CA PHE A 291 9.66 -6.35 18.39
C PHE A 291 10.32 -5.31 19.31
N ALA A 292 9.78 -4.09 19.34
CA ALA A 292 10.34 -2.98 20.12
C ALA A 292 10.08 -3.05 21.64
N GLU A 293 9.41 -4.11 22.12
CA GLU A 293 9.17 -4.35 23.56
C GLU A 293 10.19 -5.32 24.20
N GLU A 294 11.14 -5.84 23.42
CA GLU A 294 12.17 -6.78 23.88
C GLU A 294 13.51 -6.08 24.24
N GLU A 295 13.61 -4.75 24.12
CA GLU A 295 14.75 -3.92 24.57
C GLU A 295 14.52 -3.21 25.92
#